data_AF-A0A821LP37-F1
#
_entry.id   AF-A0A821LP37-F1
#
_cell.length_a   1.000
_cell.length_b   1.000
_cell.length_c   1.000
_cell.angle_alpha   90.00
_cell.angle_beta   90.00
_cell.angle_gamma   90.00
#
_symmetry.space_group_name_H-M   'P 1'
#
loop_
_entity.id
_entity.type
_entity.pdbx_description
1 polymer ?
#
loop_
_entity_poly.entity_id
_entity_poly.type
_entity_poly.pdbx_seq_one_letter_code
_entity_poly.pdbx_strand_id
1 'polypeptide(L)'
;ALGALQRQGRLKCVISQNCDSLHLRSGLNSTNLAEFHGNMDLELCFKCGTKHLRDFDTVGIRSHSTGRQCDKRNCRGRLKDSIIDFGEDLPQDALGKAFDHAEQADLCLALGSSLTVTLAANIPERVVERKQKLVIGNLQRTPLHKVATLNIHAFNDAIMKGIMELLNIAIPSWIVRRRIHVTSQPSLNKQNQYRILIEGRDPDNVDIPYTLFERIRVIVDQK
;
A
#
# COMPACT_ATOMS: atom_id res chain seq x y z
N ALA A 1 -14.84 1.08 3.01
CA ALA A 1 -15.61 0.48 1.89
C ALA A 1 -14.76 -0.49 1.06
N LEU A 2 -13.66 -0.04 0.44
CA LEU A 2 -12.80 -0.88 -0.43
C LEU A 2 -12.36 -2.19 0.24
N GLY A 3 -11.87 -2.14 1.49
CA GLY A 3 -11.48 -3.35 2.22
C GLY A 3 -12.63 -4.36 2.42
N ALA A 4 -13.87 -3.89 2.58
CA ALA A 4 -15.03 -4.77 2.67
C ALA A 4 -15.38 -5.41 1.32
N LEU A 5 -15.29 -4.64 0.22
CA LEU A 5 -15.48 -5.17 -1.13
C LEU A 5 -14.39 -6.20 -1.48
N GLN A 6 -13.15 -5.98 -1.07
CA GLN A 6 -12.04 -6.91 -1.28
C GLN A 6 -12.27 -8.22 -0.50
N ARG A 7 -12.68 -8.15 0.77
CA ARG A 7 -13.00 -9.34 1.59
C ARG A 7 -14.18 -10.14 1.05
N GLN A 8 -15.15 -9.49 0.41
CA GLN A 8 -16.28 -10.14 -0.27
C GLN A 8 -15.91 -10.66 -1.67
N GLY A 9 -14.65 -10.55 -2.09
CA GLY A 9 -14.19 -11.00 -3.41
C GLY A 9 -14.70 -10.18 -4.59
N ARG A 10 -15.32 -9.00 -4.34
CA ARG A 10 -15.90 -8.11 -5.36
C ARG A 10 -14.91 -7.11 -5.92
N LEU A 11 -13.86 -6.79 -5.17
CA LEU A 11 -12.77 -5.91 -5.59
C LEU A 11 -11.51 -6.74 -5.82
N LYS A 12 -11.06 -6.83 -7.09
CA LYS A 12 -9.93 -7.68 -7.49
C LYS A 12 -8.57 -7.01 -7.31
N CYS A 13 -8.49 -5.71 -7.57
CA CYS A 13 -7.27 -4.93 -7.46
C CYS A 13 -7.62 -3.47 -7.12
N VAL A 14 -6.74 -2.82 -6.36
CA VAL A 14 -6.71 -1.36 -6.18
C VAL A 14 -5.45 -0.85 -6.82
N ILE A 15 -5.60 0.14 -7.70
CA ILE A 15 -4.49 0.85 -8.35
C ILE A 15 -4.52 2.28 -7.82
N SER A 16 -3.44 2.71 -7.17
CA SER A 16 -3.37 3.97 -6.44
C SER A 16 -2.21 4.83 -6.95
N GLN A 17 -2.50 6.12 -7.10
CA GLN A 17 -1.52 7.18 -7.31
C GLN A 17 -1.17 7.91 -6.01
N ASN A 18 -1.86 7.60 -4.91
CA ASN A 18 -1.62 8.23 -3.62
C ASN A 18 -0.42 7.59 -2.92
N CYS A 19 0.36 8.43 -2.22
CA CYS A 19 1.50 7.99 -1.39
C CYS A 19 1.17 7.93 0.11
N ASP A 20 -0.07 8.25 0.51
CA ASP A 20 -0.51 8.45 1.91
C ASP A 20 -0.56 7.19 2.79
N SER A 21 -0.28 6.01 2.24
CA SER A 21 -0.33 4.72 2.92
C SER A 21 -1.71 4.29 3.43
N LEU A 22 -2.76 5.09 3.25
CA LEU A 22 -4.08 4.81 3.83
C LEU A 22 -4.66 3.50 3.30
N HIS A 23 -4.34 3.10 2.08
CA HIS A 23 -4.75 1.81 1.55
C HIS A 23 -4.19 0.65 2.37
N LEU A 24 -2.87 0.55 2.53
CA LEU A 24 -2.23 -0.49 3.35
C LEU A 24 -2.68 -0.39 4.82
N ARG A 25 -2.68 0.82 5.38
CA ARG A 25 -3.08 1.06 6.79
C ARG A 25 -4.56 0.75 7.07
N SER A 26 -5.41 0.73 6.04
CA SER A 26 -6.81 0.33 6.17
C SER A 26 -7.00 -1.19 6.25
N GLY A 27 -5.92 -1.97 6.09
CA GLY A 27 -5.97 -3.43 6.03
C GLY A 27 -6.38 -3.98 4.67
N LEU A 28 -6.15 -3.22 3.59
CA LEU A 28 -6.22 -3.80 2.24
C LEU A 28 -5.07 -4.77 2.06
N ASN A 29 -5.37 -5.92 1.47
CA ASN A 29 -4.37 -6.91 1.12
C ASN A 29 -3.40 -6.32 0.07
N SER A 30 -2.13 -6.18 0.47
CA SER A 30 -1.03 -5.68 -0.36
C SER A 30 -0.78 -6.47 -1.65
N THR A 31 -1.13 -7.76 -1.72
CA THR A 31 -1.04 -8.56 -2.95
C THR A 31 -1.91 -7.99 -4.07
N ASN A 32 -3.08 -7.44 -3.71
CA ASN A 32 -4.05 -6.88 -4.66
C ASN A 32 -4.04 -5.34 -4.67
N LEU A 33 -2.89 -4.75 -4.33
CA LEU A 33 -2.64 -3.32 -4.36
C LEU A 33 -1.45 -3.03 -5.29
N ALA A 34 -1.60 -2.01 -6.14
CA ALA A 34 -0.55 -1.44 -6.98
C ALA A 34 -0.41 0.06 -6.66
N GLU A 35 0.67 0.44 -6.00
CA GLU A 35 0.97 1.84 -5.64
C GLU A 35 2.01 2.38 -6.63
N PHE A 36 1.59 3.31 -7.49
CA PHE A 36 2.43 3.79 -8.59
C PHE A 36 3.49 4.79 -8.12
N HIS A 37 3.12 5.69 -7.22
CA HIS A 37 4.01 6.77 -6.76
C HIS A 37 4.70 6.45 -5.43
N GLY A 38 4.74 5.16 -5.07
CA GLY A 38 5.28 4.72 -3.79
C GLY A 38 4.33 4.94 -2.62
N ASN A 39 4.90 4.81 -1.43
CA ASN A 39 4.19 4.90 -0.17
C ASN A 39 5.12 5.51 0.90
N MET A 40 4.65 6.57 1.58
CA MET A 40 5.45 7.32 2.55
C MET A 40 5.92 6.48 3.74
N ASP A 41 5.20 5.41 4.08
CA ASP A 41 5.51 4.54 5.21
C ASP A 41 6.30 3.28 4.78
N LEU A 42 6.71 3.17 3.51
CA LEU A 42 7.29 1.96 2.94
C LEU A 42 8.73 2.15 2.46
N GLU A 43 9.61 1.26 2.92
CA GLU A 43 11.01 1.18 2.50
C GLU A 43 11.28 -0.09 1.69
N LEU A 44 12.27 -0.02 0.80
CA LEU A 44 12.76 -1.12 -0.03
C LEU A 44 14.22 -1.41 0.27
N CYS A 45 14.55 -2.69 0.48
CA CYS A 45 15.95 -3.10 0.57
C CYS A 45 16.59 -3.18 -0.81
N PHE A 46 17.61 -2.35 -1.06
CA PHE A 46 18.32 -2.33 -2.34
C PHE A 46 19.15 -3.60 -2.64
N LYS A 47 19.37 -4.45 -1.63
CA LYS A 47 20.12 -5.71 -1.78
C LYS A 47 19.22 -6.91 -2.08
N CYS A 48 18.05 -7.01 -1.46
CA CYS A 48 17.19 -8.20 -1.55
C CYS A 48 15.74 -7.92 -1.95
N GLY A 49 15.38 -6.68 -2.24
CA GLY A 49 14.04 -6.28 -2.68
C GLY A 49 12.95 -6.35 -1.62
N THR A 50 13.28 -6.74 -0.38
CA THR A 50 12.29 -6.86 0.70
C THR A 50 11.70 -5.49 1.03
N LYS A 51 10.36 -5.43 1.05
CA LYS A 51 9.54 -4.29 1.49
C LYS A 51 9.51 -4.24 3.03
N HIS A 52 9.60 -3.05 3.61
CA HIS A 52 9.52 -2.81 5.05
C HIS A 52 8.50 -1.71 5.33
N LEU A 53 7.38 -2.05 5.96
CA LEU A 53 6.33 -1.10 6.31
C LEU A 53 6.59 -0.52 7.72
N ARG A 54 6.41 0.78 7.88
CA ARG A 54 6.62 1.51 9.14
C ARG A 54 5.33 2.19 9.60
N ASP A 55 5.30 2.65 10.84
CA ASP A 55 4.21 3.52 11.37
C ASP A 55 4.62 5.00 11.40
N PHE A 56 5.70 5.34 10.72
CA PHE A 56 6.29 6.65 10.63
C PHE A 56 6.76 6.91 9.21
N ASP A 57 6.89 8.20 8.86
CA ASP A 57 7.36 8.65 7.55
C ASP A 57 8.78 8.15 7.28
N THR A 58 8.96 7.53 6.11
CA THR A 58 10.20 6.94 5.67
C THR A 58 10.92 7.74 4.59
N VAL A 59 10.30 8.80 4.07
CA VAL A 59 10.82 9.62 2.97
C VAL A 59 12.25 10.06 3.27
N GLY A 60 13.17 9.63 2.42
CA GLY A 60 14.58 9.93 2.52
C GLY A 60 14.87 11.37 2.15
N ILE A 61 15.82 11.99 2.84
CA ILE A 61 16.20 13.39 2.60
C ILE A 61 17.15 13.53 1.39
N ARG A 62 17.93 12.48 1.08
CA ARG A 62 18.93 12.47 -0.01
C ARG A 62 18.96 11.13 -0.73
N SER A 63 18.68 11.16 -2.04
CA SER A 63 18.79 10.00 -2.94
C SER A 63 18.07 8.75 -2.42
N HIS A 64 16.87 8.97 -1.87
CA HIS A 64 16.01 7.98 -1.22
C HIS A 64 16.61 7.25 0.00
N SER A 65 17.82 7.57 0.46
CA SER A 65 18.46 6.82 1.54
C SER A 65 17.81 7.14 2.88
N THR A 66 17.32 6.10 3.57
CA THR A 66 16.63 6.26 4.86
C THR A 66 17.55 6.11 6.08
N GLY A 67 18.80 5.69 5.84
CA GLY A 67 19.79 5.47 6.90
C GLY A 67 19.62 4.15 7.65
N ARG A 68 18.60 3.35 7.33
CA ARG A 68 18.29 2.07 7.99
C ARG A 68 18.83 0.86 7.20
N GLN A 69 18.87 -0.29 7.85
CA GLN A 69 19.31 -1.56 7.28
C GLN A 69 18.16 -2.57 7.26
N CYS A 70 18.19 -3.49 6.30
CA CYS A 70 17.20 -4.54 6.12
C CYS A 70 17.11 -5.47 7.34
N ASP A 71 15.89 -5.63 7.85
CA ASP A 71 15.56 -6.50 9.00
C ASP A 71 15.70 -8.00 8.68
N LYS A 72 15.77 -8.38 7.39
CA LYS A 72 15.95 -9.77 6.98
C LYS A 72 17.32 -10.29 7.45
N ARG A 73 17.29 -11.40 8.19
CA ARG A 73 18.50 -12.08 8.71
C ARG A 73 19.51 -12.29 7.57
N ASN A 74 20.77 -11.94 7.84
CA ASN A 74 21.91 -12.04 6.91
C ASN A 74 21.86 -11.12 5.67
N CYS A 75 20.86 -10.24 5.51
CA CYS A 75 20.85 -9.27 4.41
C CYS A 75 21.70 -8.05 4.75
N ARG A 76 21.28 -7.28 5.78
CA ARG A 76 21.84 -5.99 6.20
C ARG A 76 22.04 -4.97 5.06
N GLY A 77 21.30 -5.12 3.96
CA GLY A 77 21.33 -4.16 2.86
C GLY A 77 20.76 -2.81 3.28
N ARG A 78 21.19 -1.72 2.63
CA ARG A 78 20.66 -0.38 2.88
C ARG A 78 19.19 -0.30 2.45
N LEU A 79 18.38 0.37 3.25
CA LEU A 79 17.00 0.67 2.92
C LEU A 79 16.92 2.02 2.21
N LYS A 80 16.00 2.08 1.23
CA LYS A 80 15.58 3.30 0.55
C LYS A 80 14.07 3.48 0.71
N ASP A 81 13.55 4.70 0.72
CA ASP A 81 12.10 4.89 0.63
C ASP A 81 11.58 4.40 -0.74
N SER A 82 10.26 4.29 -0.84
CA SER A 82 9.58 3.85 -2.06
C SER A 82 8.99 4.99 -2.88
N ILE A 83 9.13 6.25 -2.44
CA ILE A 83 8.55 7.41 -3.12
C ILE A 83 9.22 7.58 -4.47
N ILE A 84 8.41 7.91 -5.47
CA ILE A 84 8.87 8.15 -6.84
C ILE A 84 8.96 9.65 -7.07
N ASP A 85 10.16 10.14 -7.32
CA ASP A 85 10.40 11.54 -7.66
C ASP A 85 10.11 11.81 -9.15
N PHE A 86 9.95 13.09 -9.50
CA PHE A 86 9.75 13.48 -10.90
C PHE A 86 10.93 13.04 -11.77
N GLY A 87 10.60 12.31 -12.85
CA GLY A 87 11.60 11.79 -13.79
C GLY A 87 12.12 10.40 -13.45
N GLU A 88 11.69 9.81 -12.34
CA GLU A 88 11.95 8.41 -12.02
C GLU A 88 10.93 7.46 -12.66
N ASP A 89 11.36 6.23 -12.92
CA ASP A 89 10.49 5.19 -13.44
C ASP A 89 9.53 4.69 -12.36
N LEU A 90 8.26 4.49 -12.74
CA LEU A 90 7.29 3.83 -11.86
C LEU A 90 7.70 2.37 -11.58
N PRO A 91 7.30 1.80 -10.42
CA PRO A 91 7.60 0.42 -10.08
C PRO A 91 7.02 -0.55 -11.13
N GLN A 92 7.90 -1.30 -11.79
CA GLN A 92 7.51 -2.21 -12.88
C GLN A 92 6.61 -3.35 -12.40
N ASP A 93 6.76 -3.80 -11.15
CA ASP A 93 5.88 -4.80 -10.53
C ASP A 93 4.46 -4.26 -10.34
N ALA A 94 4.32 -2.99 -9.93
CA ALA A 94 3.04 -2.33 -9.77
C ALA A 94 2.37 -2.07 -11.12
N LEU A 95 3.14 -1.58 -12.11
CA LEU A 95 2.65 -1.36 -13.48
C LEU A 95 2.19 -2.66 -14.13
N GLY A 96 3.02 -3.70 -14.12
CA GLY A 96 2.68 -5.01 -14.70
C GLY A 96 1.39 -5.56 -14.08
N LYS A 97 1.31 -5.58 -12.75
CA LYS A 97 0.09 -6.00 -12.02
C LYS A 97 -1.14 -5.18 -12.43
N ALA A 98 -1.00 -3.86 -12.52
CA ALA A 98 -2.10 -2.98 -12.88
C ALA A 98 -2.61 -3.24 -14.30
N PHE A 99 -1.71 -3.41 -15.27
CA PHE A 99 -2.09 -3.76 -16.64
C PHE A 99 -2.68 -5.17 -16.73
N ASP A 100 -2.13 -6.15 -16.02
CA ASP A 100 -2.67 -7.52 -15.98
C ASP A 100 -4.12 -7.55 -15.45
N HIS A 101 -4.45 -6.67 -14.50
CA HIS A 101 -5.82 -6.49 -14.00
C HIS A 101 -6.70 -5.58 -14.86
N ALA A 102 -6.12 -4.74 -15.73
CA ALA A 102 -6.87 -3.92 -16.69
C ALA A 102 -7.24 -4.72 -17.95
N GLU A 103 -6.34 -5.58 -18.42
CA GLU A 103 -6.74 -6.84 -19.07
C GLU A 103 -7.66 -7.60 -18.10
N GLN A 104 -8.42 -8.64 -18.41
CA GLN A 104 -9.33 -9.31 -17.44
C GLN A 104 -10.49 -8.49 -16.83
N ALA A 105 -10.35 -7.21 -16.46
CA ALA A 105 -11.44 -6.44 -15.83
C ALA A 105 -12.64 -6.28 -16.77
N ASP A 106 -13.83 -6.50 -16.22
CA ASP A 106 -15.13 -6.20 -16.83
C ASP A 106 -15.69 -4.82 -16.39
N LEU A 107 -15.17 -4.30 -15.27
CA LEU A 107 -15.48 -2.99 -14.71
C LEU A 107 -14.23 -2.32 -14.12
N CYS A 108 -13.98 -1.09 -14.53
CA CYS A 108 -13.05 -0.17 -13.87
C CYS A 108 -13.82 0.98 -13.22
N LEU A 109 -13.53 1.24 -11.94
CA LEU A 109 -14.07 2.37 -11.19
C LEU A 109 -12.92 3.33 -10.86
N ALA A 110 -12.84 4.45 -11.58
CA ALA A 110 -11.87 5.51 -11.33
C ALA A 110 -12.47 6.53 -10.34
N LEU A 111 -11.87 6.68 -9.16
CA LEU A 111 -12.36 7.57 -8.09
C LEU A 111 -11.35 8.65 -7.76
N GLY A 112 -11.78 9.92 -7.76
CA GLY A 112 -10.97 11.04 -7.27
C GLY A 112 -9.65 11.27 -8.01
N SER A 113 -9.56 10.86 -9.28
CA SER A 113 -8.39 11.08 -10.13
C SER A 113 -8.77 12.00 -11.29
N SER A 114 -7.90 12.96 -11.60
CA SER A 114 -8.03 13.78 -12.82
C SER A 114 -7.85 12.96 -14.10
N LEU A 115 -7.21 11.78 -14.00
CA LEU A 115 -6.81 10.93 -15.12
C LEU A 115 -5.96 11.67 -16.15
N THR A 116 -5.06 12.54 -15.69
CA THR A 116 -4.14 13.31 -16.55
C THR A 116 -2.71 12.80 -16.50
N VAL A 117 -2.35 11.99 -15.50
CA VAL A 117 -1.01 11.42 -15.35
C VAL A 117 -0.92 10.16 -16.21
N THR A 118 -0.06 10.20 -17.22
CA THR A 118 0.21 9.08 -18.13
C THR A 118 0.68 7.84 -17.35
N LEU A 119 0.44 6.65 -17.90
CA LEU A 119 0.58 5.33 -17.26
C LEU A 119 -0.54 5.02 -16.27
N ALA A 120 -0.85 5.92 -15.34
CA ALA A 120 -2.03 5.77 -14.48
C ALA A 120 -3.35 5.89 -15.25
N ALA A 121 -3.46 6.89 -16.13
CA ALA A 121 -4.61 7.07 -17.01
C ALA A 121 -4.74 5.96 -18.08
N ASN A 122 -3.63 5.32 -18.44
CA ASN A 122 -3.61 4.25 -19.44
C ASN A 122 -4.34 2.98 -18.95
N ILE A 123 -4.46 2.79 -17.63
CA ILE A 123 -5.17 1.65 -17.04
C ILE A 123 -6.67 1.69 -17.40
N PRO A 124 -7.44 2.75 -17.06
CA PRO A 124 -8.84 2.84 -17.48
C PRO A 124 -8.99 2.95 -19.00
N GLU A 125 -8.03 3.54 -19.73
CA GLU A 125 -8.02 3.52 -21.20
C GLU A 125 -8.00 2.09 -21.74
N ARG A 126 -7.13 1.22 -21.21
CA ARG A 126 -7.05 -0.18 -21.62
C ARG A 126 -8.36 -0.92 -21.41
N VAL A 127 -9.06 -0.65 -20.31
CA VAL A 127 -10.38 -1.26 -20.03
C VAL A 127 -11.40 -0.82 -21.08
N VAL A 128 -11.38 0.45 -21.50
CA VAL A 128 -12.23 0.98 -22.56
C VAL A 128 -11.86 0.39 -23.94
N GLU A 129 -10.58 0.25 -24.25
CA GLU A 129 -10.10 -0.39 -25.50
C GLU A 129 -10.61 -1.83 -25.65
N ARG A 130 -10.70 -2.55 -24.53
CA ARG A 130 -11.30 -3.89 -24.44
C ARG A 130 -12.84 -3.89 -24.50
N LYS A 131 -13.45 -2.73 -24.70
CA LYS A 131 -14.91 -2.50 -24.71
C LYS A 131 -15.59 -2.90 -23.40
N GLN A 132 -14.87 -2.78 -22.28
CA GLN A 132 -15.38 -3.04 -20.94
C GLN A 132 -15.82 -1.74 -20.26
N LYS A 133 -16.49 -1.86 -19.11
CA LYS A 133 -17.18 -0.72 -18.48
C LYS A 133 -16.19 0.14 -17.71
N LEU A 134 -16.24 1.45 -17.95
CA LEU A 134 -15.54 2.45 -17.15
C LEU A 134 -16.55 3.35 -16.44
N VAL A 135 -16.46 3.43 -15.12
CA VAL A 135 -17.21 4.38 -14.30
C VAL A 135 -16.23 5.36 -13.68
N ILE A 136 -16.53 6.66 -13.78
CA ILE A 136 -15.69 7.73 -13.25
C ILE A 136 -16.47 8.46 -12.17
N GLY A 137 -15.99 8.40 -10.93
CA GLY A 137 -16.43 9.23 -9.81
C GLY A 137 -15.44 10.35 -9.58
N ASN A 138 -15.76 11.57 -10.03
CA ASN A 138 -14.90 12.73 -9.81
C ASN A 138 -15.69 14.04 -9.86
N LEU A 139 -15.34 14.99 -8.99
CA LEU A 139 -15.97 16.32 -9.00
C LEU A 139 -15.68 17.08 -10.29
N GLN A 140 -14.45 16.93 -10.81
CA GLN A 140 -14.01 17.57 -12.04
C GLN A 140 -14.18 16.64 -13.25
N ARG A 141 -14.35 17.23 -14.43
CA ARG A 141 -14.33 16.50 -15.70
C ARG A 141 -12.92 15.94 -15.96
N THR A 142 -12.86 14.71 -16.46
CA THR A 142 -11.60 14.02 -16.81
C THR A 142 -11.45 13.87 -18.33
N PRO A 143 -10.24 13.59 -18.86
CA PRO A 143 -10.04 13.34 -20.28
C PRO A 143 -10.89 12.19 -20.84
N LEU A 144 -11.11 11.13 -20.05
CA LEU A 144 -11.90 9.96 -20.44
C LEU A 144 -13.42 10.12 -20.29
N HIS A 145 -13.90 11.32 -19.93
CA HIS A 145 -15.33 11.57 -19.67
C HIS A 145 -16.25 11.13 -20.82
N LYS A 146 -15.84 11.32 -22.08
CA LYS A 146 -16.68 10.99 -23.25
C LYS A 146 -16.80 9.48 -23.51
N VAL A 147 -15.84 8.68 -23.05
CA VAL A 147 -15.80 7.23 -23.28
C VAL A 147 -16.24 6.42 -22.07
N ALA A 148 -16.34 7.04 -20.90
CA ALA A 148 -16.87 6.40 -19.70
C ALA A 148 -18.34 6.00 -19.88
N THR A 149 -18.68 4.80 -19.41
CA THR A 149 -20.05 4.29 -19.36
C THR A 149 -20.93 5.13 -18.42
N LEU A 150 -20.36 5.62 -17.32
CA LEU A 150 -21.05 6.47 -16.36
C LEU A 150 -20.07 7.47 -15.75
N ASN A 151 -20.46 8.74 -15.69
CA ASN A 151 -19.76 9.79 -14.96
C ASN A 151 -20.61 10.22 -13.76
N ILE A 152 -20.02 10.25 -12.57
CA ILE A 152 -20.67 10.63 -11.32
C ILE A 152 -19.92 11.82 -10.72
N HIS A 153 -20.57 12.98 -10.70
CA HIS A 153 -20.01 14.22 -10.16
C HIS A 153 -20.41 14.41 -8.70
N ALA A 154 -19.75 13.66 -7.80
CA ALA A 154 -20.01 13.69 -6.38
C ALA A 154 -18.75 13.38 -5.55
N PHE A 155 -18.81 13.62 -4.25
CA PHE A 155 -17.77 13.18 -3.31
C PHE A 155 -17.67 11.65 -3.31
N ASN A 156 -16.45 11.12 -3.35
CA ASN A 156 -16.20 9.67 -3.35
C ASN A 156 -16.83 8.96 -2.15
N ASP A 157 -16.90 9.61 -0.99
CA ASP A 157 -17.57 9.06 0.19
C ASP A 157 -19.07 8.83 -0.05
N ALA A 158 -19.75 9.76 -0.72
CA ALA A 158 -21.17 9.62 -1.05
C ALA A 158 -21.38 8.50 -2.08
N ILE A 159 -20.53 8.45 -3.11
CA ILE A 159 -20.55 7.39 -4.13
C ILE A 159 -20.37 6.03 -3.47
N MET A 160 -19.34 5.87 -2.65
CA MET A 160 -19.04 4.60 -2.00
C MET A 160 -20.10 4.22 -0.97
N LYS A 161 -20.67 5.16 -0.21
CA LYS A 161 -21.81 4.87 0.68
C LYS A 161 -23.00 4.32 -0.10
N GLY A 162 -23.40 4.98 -1.18
CA GLY A 162 -24.51 4.50 -2.03
C GLY A 162 -24.24 3.13 -2.65
N ILE A 163 -23.02 2.87 -3.14
CA ILE A 163 -22.64 1.53 -3.65
C ILE A 163 -22.75 0.47 -2.54
N MET A 164 -22.25 0.77 -1.34
CA MET A 164 -22.26 -0.18 -0.23
C MET A 164 -23.69 -0.47 0.26
N GLU A 165 -24.56 0.54 0.29
CA GLU A 165 -26.00 0.39 0.58
C GLU A 165 -26.71 -0.49 -0.46
N LEU A 166 -26.51 -0.22 -1.75
CA LEU A 166 -27.11 -1.01 -2.85
C LEU A 166 -26.64 -2.46 -2.86
N LEU A 167 -25.40 -2.72 -2.45
CA LEU A 167 -24.85 -4.07 -2.34
C LEU A 167 -25.21 -4.76 -1.02
N ASN A 168 -25.89 -4.07 -0.09
CA ASN A 168 -26.15 -4.52 1.27
C ASN A 168 -24.87 -4.98 1.99
N ILE A 169 -23.80 -4.19 1.89
CA ILE A 169 -22.52 -4.46 2.55
C ILE A 169 -22.26 -3.35 3.57
N ALA A 170 -22.07 -3.72 4.84
CA ALA A 170 -21.70 -2.76 5.87
C ALA A 170 -20.30 -2.17 5.61
N ILE A 171 -20.16 -0.85 5.81
CA ILE A 171 -18.85 -0.21 5.89
C ILE A 171 -18.31 -0.47 7.31
N PRO A 172 -17.22 -1.23 7.46
CA PRO A 172 -16.66 -1.55 8.77
C PRO A 172 -16.04 -0.30 9.41
N SER A 173 -16.13 -0.21 10.74
CA SER A 173 -15.30 0.73 11.50
C SER A 173 -13.82 0.38 11.32
N TRP A 174 -13.00 1.40 11.15
CA TRP A 174 -11.55 1.23 11.08
C TRP A 174 -10.95 1.19 12.48
N ILE A 175 -10.15 0.17 12.76
CA ILE A 175 -9.42 0.00 14.01
C ILE A 175 -8.00 -0.41 13.65
N VAL A 176 -7.01 0.40 14.04
CA VAL A 176 -5.61 0.02 13.89
C VAL A 176 -5.25 -1.04 14.92
N ARG A 177 -4.79 -2.20 14.45
CA ARG A 177 -4.26 -3.27 15.30
C ARG A 177 -2.79 -3.46 15.00
N ARG A 178 -1.91 -3.13 15.96
CA ARG A 178 -0.48 -3.44 15.88
C ARG A 178 -0.11 -4.45 16.94
N ARG A 179 0.73 -5.42 16.58
CA ARG A 179 1.28 -6.40 17.52
C ARG A 179 2.79 -6.27 17.58
N ILE A 180 3.33 -6.42 18.77
CA ILE A 180 4.77 -6.53 19.00
C ILE A 180 5.04 -7.93 19.51
N HIS A 181 5.94 -8.64 18.84
CA HIS A 181 6.43 -9.93 19.28
C HIS A 181 7.80 -9.75 19.92
N VAL A 182 7.92 -10.06 21.21
CA VAL A 182 9.18 -9.98 21.95
C VAL A 182 9.64 -11.38 22.29
N THR A 183 10.83 -11.76 21.84
CA THR A 183 11.46 -13.05 22.16
C THR A 183 12.78 -12.82 22.89
N SER A 184 13.00 -13.52 24.00
CA SER A 184 14.29 -13.55 24.72
C SER A 184 14.95 -14.90 24.60
N GLN A 185 16.23 -14.94 24.24
CA GLN A 185 17.03 -16.17 24.18
C GLN A 185 18.38 -15.97 24.90
N PRO A 186 18.91 -16.98 25.61
CA PRO A 186 20.26 -16.91 26.17
C PRO A 186 21.30 -16.68 25.08
N SER A 187 22.33 -15.88 25.38
CA SER A 187 23.48 -15.70 24.49
C SER A 187 24.33 -16.97 24.51
N LEU A 188 24.58 -17.55 23.34
CA LEU A 188 25.40 -18.76 23.20
C LEU A 188 26.84 -18.57 23.70
N ASN A 189 27.33 -17.33 23.77
CA ASN A 189 28.75 -17.05 23.95
C ASN A 189 29.13 -16.49 25.35
N LYS A 190 28.16 -16.16 26.21
CA LYS A 190 28.41 -15.53 27.53
C LYS A 190 27.34 -15.90 28.56
N GLN A 191 27.76 -16.42 29.72
CA GLN A 191 26.89 -16.59 30.89
C GLN A 191 26.26 -15.25 31.27
N ASN A 192 24.99 -15.27 31.68
CA ASN A 192 24.19 -14.08 32.05
C ASN A 192 23.98 -13.02 30.95
N GLN A 193 24.16 -13.36 29.67
CA GLN A 193 23.71 -12.49 28.57
C GLN A 193 22.45 -13.05 27.91
N TYR A 194 21.50 -12.18 27.61
CA TYR A 194 20.30 -12.49 26.83
C TYR A 194 20.29 -11.66 25.56
N ARG A 195 19.81 -12.27 24.47
CA ARG A 195 19.45 -11.57 23.25
C ARG A 195 17.94 -11.40 23.22
N ILE A 196 17.49 -10.15 23.17
CA ILE A 196 16.09 -9.80 22.98
C ILE A 196 15.88 -9.47 21.49
N LEU A 197 14.88 -10.10 20.88
CA LEU A 197 14.39 -9.80 19.55
C LEU A 197 13.01 -9.15 19.68
N ILE A 198 12.82 -7.99 19.06
CA ILE A 198 11.55 -7.25 19.07
C ILE A 198 11.13 -7.07 17.61
N GLU A 199 9.99 -7.63 17.24
CA GLU A 199 9.45 -7.60 15.88
C GLU A 199 8.05 -6.98 15.88
N GLY A 200 7.80 -6.02 14.98
CA GLY A 200 6.44 -5.58 14.70
C GLY A 200 5.72 -6.60 13.81
N ARG A 201 4.43 -6.80 14.05
CA ARG A 201 3.55 -7.56 13.17
C ARG A 201 2.30 -6.76 12.83
N ASP A 202 2.05 -6.61 11.53
CA ASP A 202 0.77 -6.16 11.00
C ASP A 202 -0.11 -7.40 10.73
N PRO A 203 -1.24 -7.60 11.45
CA PRO A 203 -2.12 -8.74 11.22
C PRO A 203 -2.75 -8.75 9.82
N ASP A 204 -2.84 -7.60 9.16
CA ASP A 204 -3.44 -7.49 7.83
C ASP A 204 -2.42 -7.68 6.69
N ASN A 205 -1.12 -7.56 6.98
CA ASN A 205 -0.02 -7.68 6.01
C ASN A 205 1.12 -8.55 6.57
N VAL A 206 0.86 -9.84 6.73
CA VAL A 206 1.79 -10.78 7.40
C VAL A 206 3.12 -11.00 6.68
N ASP A 207 3.17 -10.76 5.36
CA ASP A 207 4.35 -11.02 4.52
C ASP A 207 5.31 -9.82 4.43
N ILE A 208 4.94 -8.67 4.98
CA ILE A 208 5.74 -7.45 4.95
C ILE A 208 6.35 -7.22 6.34
N PRO A 209 7.68 -7.31 6.49
CA PRO A 209 8.36 -6.88 7.72
C PRO A 209 7.87 -5.51 8.19
N TYR A 210 7.49 -5.43 9.46
CA TYR A 210 6.83 -4.27 10.01
C TYR A 210 7.50 -3.77 11.29
N THR A 211 7.54 -2.45 11.50
CA THR A 211 8.09 -1.87 12.74
C THR A 211 7.35 -0.61 13.15
N LEU A 212 6.95 -0.55 14.44
CA LEU A 212 6.23 0.59 15.01
C LEU A 212 7.16 1.73 15.41
N PHE A 213 8.35 1.41 15.90
CA PHE A 213 9.21 2.36 16.59
C PHE A 213 10.40 2.77 15.72
N GLU A 214 10.66 4.07 15.63
CA GLU A 214 11.90 4.58 15.02
C GLU A 214 13.14 4.17 15.82
N ARG A 215 13.01 4.13 17.14
CA ARG A 215 14.08 3.77 18.09
C ARG A 215 13.49 3.00 19.26
N ILE A 216 14.22 1.99 19.72
CA ILE A 216 13.89 1.23 20.92
C ILE A 216 15.04 1.41 21.92
N ARG A 217 14.72 1.87 23.13
CA ARG A 217 15.65 1.89 24.26
C ARG A 217 15.25 0.79 25.24
N VAL A 218 16.16 -0.13 25.49
CA VAL A 218 15.97 -1.19 26.50
C VAL A 218 16.62 -0.70 27.81
N ILE A 219 15.82 -0.66 28.87
CA ILE A 219 16.28 -0.36 30.23
C ILE A 219 16.20 -1.67 31.02
N VAL A 220 17.30 -2.06 31.65
CA VAL A 220 17.38 -3.29 32.45
C VAL A 220 17.67 -2.87 33.89
N ASP A 221 16.66 -2.99 34.75
CA ASP A 221 16.84 -2.77 36.19
C ASP A 221 17.34 -4.06 36.83
N GLN A 222 18.53 -4.02 37.43
CA GLN A 222 19.03 -5.10 38.27
C GLN A 222 18.47 -4.90 39.68
N LYS A 223 17.60 -5.81 40.12
CA LYS A 223 17.23 -5.95 41.54
C LYS A 223 18.24 -6.83 42.25
#